data_AF-A0A924IPW8-F1
#
_entry.id   AF-A0A924IPW8-F1
#
_cell.length_a   1.000
_cell.length_b   1.000
_cell.length_c   1.000
_cell.angle_alpha   90.00
_cell.angle_beta   90.00
_cell.angle_gamma   90.00
#
_symmetry.space_group_name_H-M   'P 1'
#
loop_
_entity.id
_entity.type
_entity.pdbx_description
1 polymer ?
#
loop_
_entity_poly.entity_id
_entity_poly.type
_entity_poly.pdbx_seq_one_letter_code
_entity_poly.pdbx_strand_id
1 'polypeptide(L)'
;MNSGHSRTVEIRSMENVMEDSYLRYSMSVIIDRALPDVRDGLKPVHRRILYSMNEEGLRSGARHRKSANVVGAVMGRYHPHGDSSIYDAMVRMAQDWAMRYPLVNGQGNFGSMDGDPPAAMRYTEAKMARLADETLADIDKETVDFRENYDNTTTEPTVLPAKLPNLLLNGQLGIAVGMATNIPPHNLSELVDAEVHLIDHPDATLDDLLQYVKGPDFPTGGVIYGKESIRAAYASGRGGVIARGIAEIVEGVKGRNQIVITEIPYALNKESLVLKIADLVRDKKLVGISDLRDETARGKVRIVIDLKKDAYAKKLLNQIYKLTPLQSTFHFNMMALIDGIQPR
;
A
#
# COMPACT_ATOMS: atom_id res chain seq x y z
N MET A 1 -60.83 7.08 -1.34
CA MET A 1 -60.01 6.51 -0.26
C MET A 1 -59.84 5.03 -0.54
N ASN A 2 -58.65 4.60 -0.97
CA ASN A 2 -58.34 3.16 -1.06
C ASN A 2 -56.88 2.98 -0.59
N SER A 3 -56.72 3.09 0.73
CA SER A 3 -55.46 2.88 1.45
C SER A 3 -55.23 1.39 1.64
N GLY A 4 -54.74 0.73 0.59
CA GLY A 4 -54.28 -0.65 0.63
C GLY A 4 -52.75 -0.71 0.65
N HIS A 5 -52.12 -0.32 1.75
CA HIS A 5 -50.72 -0.71 2.00
C HIS A 5 -50.72 -2.21 2.33
N SER A 6 -50.67 -3.05 1.29
CA SER A 6 -50.53 -4.49 1.46
C SER A 6 -49.18 -4.79 2.11
N ARG A 7 -49.18 -5.03 3.42
CA ARG A 7 -48.09 -5.75 4.10
C ARG A 7 -48.27 -7.23 3.77
N THR A 8 -47.83 -7.62 2.59
CA THR A 8 -47.73 -9.04 2.23
C THR A 8 -46.57 -9.62 3.04
N VAL A 9 -46.82 -10.61 3.90
CA VAL A 9 -45.78 -11.29 4.66
C VAL A 9 -45.09 -12.27 3.72
N GLU A 10 -43.84 -12.01 3.38
CA GLU A 10 -43.00 -12.92 2.60
C GLU A 10 -42.34 -13.94 3.55
N ILE A 11 -42.71 -15.22 3.42
CA ILE A 11 -42.05 -16.31 4.16
C ILE A 11 -40.85 -16.76 3.32
N ARG A 12 -39.64 -16.50 3.82
CA ARG A 12 -38.39 -17.00 3.23
C ARG A 12 -37.77 -18.07 4.14
N SER A 13 -37.14 -19.09 3.56
CA SER A 13 -36.35 -20.05 4.33
C SER A 13 -35.07 -19.40 4.86
N MET A 14 -34.55 -19.92 5.97
CA MET A 14 -33.31 -19.41 6.56
C MET A 14 -32.15 -19.54 5.57
N GLU A 15 -32.08 -20.65 4.83
CA GLU A 15 -31.06 -20.93 3.82
C GLU A 15 -31.08 -19.85 2.73
N ASN A 16 -32.26 -19.54 2.18
CA ASN A 16 -32.40 -18.55 1.11
C ASN A 16 -32.05 -17.13 1.58
N VAL A 17 -32.36 -16.79 2.84
CA VAL A 17 -32.01 -15.48 3.41
C VAL A 17 -30.51 -15.38 3.67
N MET A 18 -29.91 -16.45 4.19
CA MET A 18 -28.47 -16.50 4.45
C MET A 18 -27.66 -16.42 3.16
N GLU A 19 -28.03 -17.18 2.13
CA GLU A 19 -27.34 -17.19 0.83
C GLU A 19 -27.39 -15.80 0.17
N ASP A 20 -28.58 -15.21 0.04
CA ASP A 20 -28.78 -13.88 -0.57
C ASP A 20 -28.05 -12.78 0.23
N SER A 21 -28.16 -12.78 1.55
CA SER A 21 -27.48 -11.78 2.40
C SER A 21 -25.96 -11.91 2.33
N TYR A 22 -25.45 -13.15 2.36
CA TYR A 22 -24.02 -13.42 2.27
C TYR A 22 -23.46 -13.05 0.90
N LEU A 23 -24.15 -13.37 -0.19
CA LEU A 23 -23.73 -13.03 -1.55
C LEU A 23 -23.70 -11.51 -1.76
N ARG A 24 -24.75 -10.78 -1.35
CA ARG A 24 -24.79 -9.32 -1.46
C ARG A 24 -23.68 -8.64 -0.69
N TYR A 25 -23.44 -9.07 0.55
CA TYR A 25 -22.34 -8.54 1.36
C TYR A 25 -20.98 -8.86 0.73
N SER A 26 -20.78 -10.10 0.29
CA SER A 26 -19.53 -10.53 -0.33
C SER A 26 -19.20 -9.74 -1.59
N MET A 27 -20.18 -9.58 -2.49
CA MET A 27 -20.02 -8.81 -3.72
C MET A 27 -19.70 -7.33 -3.44
N SER A 28 -20.42 -6.71 -2.50
CA SER A 28 -20.13 -5.32 -2.10
C SER A 28 -18.71 -5.17 -1.51
N VAL A 29 -18.25 -6.10 -0.69
CA VAL A 29 -16.89 -6.05 -0.14
C VAL A 29 -15.83 -6.24 -1.24
N ILE A 30 -16.08 -7.14 -2.19
CA ILE A 30 -15.14 -7.40 -3.29
C ILE A 30 -15.02 -6.18 -4.21
N ILE A 31 -16.15 -5.67 -4.70
CA ILE A 31 -16.19 -4.62 -5.73
C ILE A 31 -15.98 -3.24 -5.13
N ASP A 32 -16.71 -2.89 -4.06
CA ASP A 32 -16.78 -1.51 -3.57
C ASP A 32 -15.77 -1.19 -2.46
N ARG A 33 -14.94 -2.15 -2.04
CA ARG A 33 -14.05 -1.95 -0.88
C ARG A 33 -12.66 -2.52 -1.02
N ALA A 34 -12.51 -3.81 -1.31
CA ALA A 34 -11.28 -4.52 -1.02
C ALA A 34 -10.29 -4.57 -2.18
N LEU A 35 -10.77 -4.71 -3.42
CA LEU A 35 -9.93 -4.81 -4.60
C LEU A 35 -9.80 -3.47 -5.35
N PRO A 36 -8.65 -3.22 -5.98
CA PRO A 36 -8.47 -2.05 -6.84
C PRO A 36 -9.04 -2.29 -8.25
N ASP A 37 -9.38 -1.22 -8.95
CA ASP A 37 -9.62 -1.27 -10.40
C ASP A 37 -8.28 -1.37 -11.15
N VAL A 38 -8.22 -2.19 -12.20
CA VAL A 38 -6.99 -2.40 -12.97
C VAL A 38 -6.52 -1.13 -13.69
N ARG A 39 -7.44 -0.23 -14.05
CA ARG A 39 -7.19 0.94 -14.89
C ARG A 39 -6.51 2.08 -14.12
N ASP A 40 -7.00 2.39 -12.92
CA ASP A 40 -6.44 3.47 -12.08
C ASP A 40 -5.66 2.97 -10.85
N GLY A 41 -5.73 1.67 -10.55
CA GLY A 41 -5.07 1.08 -9.39
C GLY A 41 -5.63 1.49 -8.04
N LEU A 42 -6.82 2.11 -8.00
CA LEU A 42 -7.43 2.64 -6.80
C LEU A 42 -8.62 1.79 -6.34
N LYS A 43 -8.79 1.77 -5.02
CA LYS A 43 -10.03 1.33 -4.37
C LYS A 43 -10.99 2.52 -4.26
N PRO A 44 -12.30 2.30 -4.11
CA PRO A 44 -13.27 3.40 -4.08
C PRO A 44 -12.98 4.48 -3.05
N VAL A 45 -12.52 4.13 -1.84
CA VAL A 45 -12.16 5.13 -0.80
C VAL A 45 -11.02 6.05 -1.26
N HIS A 46 -9.98 5.50 -1.90
CA HIS A 46 -8.84 6.29 -2.39
C HIS A 46 -9.28 7.23 -3.52
N ARG A 47 -10.08 6.70 -4.47
CA ARG A 47 -10.65 7.48 -5.59
C ARG A 47 -11.47 8.66 -5.10
N ARG A 48 -12.37 8.42 -4.15
CA ARG A 48 -13.25 9.45 -3.56
C ARG A 48 -12.47 10.51 -2.78
N ILE A 49 -11.40 10.12 -2.07
CA ILE A 49 -10.52 11.09 -1.41
C ILE A 49 -9.88 12.02 -2.44
N LEU A 50 -9.25 11.48 -3.46
CA LEU A 50 -8.56 12.27 -4.48
C LEU A 50 -9.54 13.15 -5.29
N TYR A 51 -10.69 12.61 -5.67
CA TYR A 51 -11.74 13.36 -6.37
C TYR A 51 -12.26 14.53 -5.52
N SER A 52 -12.63 14.26 -4.26
CA SER A 52 -13.09 15.32 -3.33
C SER A 52 -12.01 16.38 -3.08
N MET A 53 -10.73 15.99 -2.97
CA MET A 53 -9.63 16.95 -2.86
C MET A 53 -9.49 17.83 -4.11
N ASN A 54 -9.69 17.28 -5.31
CA ASN A 54 -9.69 18.06 -6.54
C ASN A 54 -10.85 19.05 -6.61
N GLU A 55 -12.08 18.63 -6.27
CA GLU A 55 -13.25 19.52 -6.25
C GLU A 55 -13.10 20.66 -5.24
N GLU A 56 -12.47 20.39 -4.09
CA GLU A 56 -12.17 21.41 -3.07
C GLU A 56 -10.98 22.33 -3.44
N GLY A 57 -10.39 22.14 -4.63
CA GLY A 57 -9.24 22.90 -5.11
C GLY A 57 -7.93 22.59 -4.38
N LEU A 58 -7.83 21.45 -3.68
CA LEU A 58 -6.65 21.02 -2.91
C LEU A 58 -5.59 20.34 -3.78
N ARG A 59 -5.32 20.92 -4.96
CA ARG A 59 -4.25 20.48 -5.88
C ARG A 59 -2.87 20.65 -5.25
N SER A 60 -1.83 20.08 -5.87
CA SER A 60 -0.49 20.10 -5.29
C SER A 60 0.08 21.50 -5.03
N GLY A 61 -0.32 22.50 -5.83
CA GLY A 61 0.05 23.91 -5.66
C GLY A 61 -0.72 24.66 -4.56
N ALA A 62 -1.78 24.08 -4.01
CA ALA A 62 -2.62 24.72 -3.01
C ALA A 62 -1.95 24.80 -1.62
N ARG A 63 -2.56 25.56 -0.70
CA ARG A 63 -2.22 25.50 0.73
C ARG A 63 -2.81 24.23 1.34
N HIS A 64 -2.12 23.64 2.32
CA HIS A 64 -2.65 22.55 3.11
C HIS A 64 -3.96 22.96 3.80
N ARG A 65 -4.90 22.02 3.91
CA ARG A 65 -6.17 22.19 4.62
C ARG A 65 -6.31 21.13 5.68
N LYS A 66 -7.00 21.43 6.78
CA LYS A 66 -7.28 20.48 7.86
C LYS A 66 -7.82 19.16 7.31
N SER A 67 -7.23 18.05 7.73
CA SER A 67 -7.64 16.71 7.32
C SER A 67 -9.11 16.43 7.61
N ALA A 68 -9.62 16.94 8.74
CA ALA A 68 -11.04 16.85 9.10
C ALA A 68 -11.99 17.43 8.03
N ASN A 69 -11.58 18.48 7.31
CA ASN A 69 -12.41 19.05 6.23
C ASN A 69 -12.47 18.11 5.02
N VAL A 70 -11.33 17.51 4.65
CA VAL A 70 -11.28 16.54 3.55
C VAL A 70 -12.11 15.31 3.89
N VAL A 71 -11.92 14.75 5.09
CA VAL A 71 -12.66 13.58 5.56
C VAL A 71 -14.17 13.85 5.61
N GLY A 72 -14.59 15.00 6.16
CA GLY A 72 -15.99 15.38 6.22
C GLY A 72 -16.63 15.53 4.84
N ALA A 73 -15.91 16.14 3.88
CA ALA A 73 -16.38 16.30 2.51
C ALA A 73 -16.53 14.96 1.77
N VAL A 74 -15.55 14.05 1.91
CA VAL A 74 -15.62 12.70 1.35
C VAL A 74 -16.78 11.92 1.95
N MET A 75 -16.94 11.96 3.27
CA MET A 75 -17.99 11.24 4.00
C MET A 75 -19.38 11.73 3.61
N GLY A 76 -19.57 13.06 3.54
CA GLY A 76 -20.86 13.67 3.25
C GLY A 76 -21.30 13.58 1.80
N ARG A 77 -20.37 13.47 0.83
CA ARG A 77 -20.72 13.45 -0.60
C ARG A 77 -20.61 12.07 -1.24
N TYR A 78 -19.61 11.25 -0.86
CA TYR A 78 -19.22 10.09 -1.66
C TYR A 78 -19.09 8.78 -0.87
N HIS A 79 -18.66 8.81 0.39
CA HIS A 79 -18.29 7.62 1.13
C HIS A 79 -19.06 7.50 2.45
N PRO A 80 -20.25 6.85 2.46
CA PRO A 80 -21.13 6.76 3.64
C PRO A 80 -20.63 5.71 4.65
N HIS A 81 -19.36 5.80 5.04
CA HIS A 81 -18.67 4.94 5.99
C HIS A 81 -17.91 5.79 7.01
N GLY A 82 -17.41 5.15 8.07
CA GLY A 82 -16.77 5.84 9.19
C GLY A 82 -15.65 6.79 8.76
N ASP A 83 -15.61 7.95 9.40
CA ASP A 83 -14.59 8.98 9.24
C ASP A 83 -13.17 8.43 9.47
N SER A 84 -13.02 7.53 10.45
CA SER A 84 -11.75 6.84 10.72
C SER A 84 -11.20 6.09 9.51
N SER A 85 -12.03 5.34 8.79
CA SER A 85 -11.60 4.57 7.62
C SER A 85 -11.14 5.47 6.47
N ILE A 86 -11.80 6.60 6.28
CA ILE A 86 -11.42 7.61 5.27
C ILE A 86 -10.11 8.27 5.68
N TYR A 87 -9.97 8.65 6.95
CA TYR A 87 -8.76 9.28 7.46
C TYR A 87 -7.55 8.33 7.38
N ASP A 88 -7.70 7.08 7.79
CA ASP A 88 -6.63 6.08 7.73
C ASP A 88 -6.19 5.81 6.29
N ALA A 89 -7.13 5.74 5.34
CA ALA A 89 -6.83 5.63 3.92
C ALA A 89 -6.05 6.85 3.41
N MET A 90 -6.47 8.07 3.79
CA MET A 90 -5.77 9.30 3.42
C MET A 90 -4.37 9.38 4.03
N VAL A 91 -4.22 8.97 5.29
CA VAL A 91 -2.93 8.92 5.99
C VAL A 91 -1.98 7.98 5.24
N ARG A 92 -2.44 6.78 4.88
CA ARG A 92 -1.61 5.80 4.15
C ARG A 92 -1.15 6.34 2.79
N MET A 93 -1.97 7.12 2.09
CA MET A 93 -1.60 7.77 0.82
C MET A 93 -0.55 8.88 0.98
N ALA A 94 -0.28 9.33 2.20
CA ALA A 94 0.73 10.35 2.52
C ALA A 94 2.03 9.78 3.11
N GLN A 95 2.06 8.50 3.47
CA GLN A 95 3.23 7.84 4.06
C GLN A 95 4.19 7.35 2.97
N ASP A 96 5.36 7.97 2.89
CA ASP A 96 6.39 7.68 1.88
C ASP A 96 7.05 6.30 2.04
N TRP A 97 6.96 5.67 3.21
CA TRP A 97 7.38 4.28 3.44
C TRP A 97 6.30 3.25 3.09
N ALA A 98 5.04 3.67 2.96
CA ALA A 98 3.92 2.79 2.64
C ALA A 98 3.58 2.82 1.15
N MET A 99 3.75 3.98 0.50
CA MET A 99 3.42 4.21 -0.89
C MET A 99 4.66 4.76 -1.63
N ARG A 100 5.07 4.09 -2.71
CA ARG A 100 6.31 4.43 -3.44
C ARG A 100 6.29 5.83 -4.03
N TYR A 101 5.12 6.28 -4.44
CA TYR A 101 4.82 7.63 -4.93
C TYR A 101 3.55 8.14 -4.24
N PRO A 102 3.68 8.84 -3.10
CA PRO A 102 2.53 9.34 -2.34
C PRO A 102 1.58 10.16 -3.21
N LEU A 103 0.27 9.91 -3.03
CA LEU A 103 -0.81 10.63 -3.72
C LEU A 103 -1.34 11.81 -2.88
N VAL A 104 -1.04 11.81 -1.57
CA VAL A 104 -1.37 12.88 -0.65
C VAL A 104 -0.08 13.49 -0.09
N ASN A 105 -0.04 14.81 0.06
CA ASN A 105 1.00 15.52 0.76
C ASN A 105 0.46 15.98 2.12
N GLY A 106 0.90 15.30 3.19
CA GLY A 106 0.51 15.58 4.56
C GLY A 106 1.44 16.57 5.27
N GLN A 107 0.89 17.35 6.19
CA GLN A 107 1.61 18.21 7.14
C GLN A 107 1.17 17.88 8.57
N GLY A 108 2.15 17.60 9.44
CA GLY A 108 1.95 17.13 10.81
C GLY A 108 2.42 15.69 11.00
N ASN A 109 2.00 15.05 12.10
CA ASN A 109 2.35 13.65 12.35
C ASN A 109 1.37 12.71 11.63
N PHE A 110 1.86 12.03 10.59
CA PHE A 110 1.13 11.02 9.81
C PHE A 110 1.55 9.57 10.18
N GLY A 111 2.14 9.38 11.35
CA GLY A 111 2.62 8.10 11.85
C GLY A 111 4.11 7.88 11.56
N SER A 112 4.59 6.66 11.82
CA SER A 112 6.00 6.29 11.63
C SER A 112 6.15 4.82 11.18
N MET A 113 7.36 4.44 10.74
CA MET A 113 7.71 3.03 10.49
C MET A 113 7.73 2.17 11.77
N ASP A 114 7.74 2.80 12.95
CA ASP A 114 7.63 2.13 14.25
C ASP A 114 6.20 1.69 14.57
N GLY A 115 5.23 2.11 13.77
CA GLY A 115 3.82 1.82 14.01
C GLY A 115 3.15 2.81 14.95
N ASP A 116 3.80 3.93 15.24
CA ASP A 116 3.16 5.03 15.93
C ASP A 116 1.95 5.50 15.12
N PRO A 117 0.77 5.65 15.74
CA PRO A 117 -0.41 6.11 15.04
C PRO A 117 -0.24 7.55 14.58
N PRO A 118 -0.91 7.95 13.48
CA PRO A 118 -0.98 9.35 13.09
C PRO A 118 -1.65 10.19 14.19
N ALA A 119 -1.36 11.49 14.22
CA ALA A 119 -2.14 12.41 15.03
C ALA A 119 -3.60 12.44 14.53
N ALA A 120 -4.54 12.78 15.41
CA ALA A 120 -5.94 12.91 15.03
C ALA A 120 -6.15 13.94 13.90
N MET A 121 -7.15 13.73 13.03
CA MET A 121 -7.43 14.53 11.83
C MET A 121 -7.66 16.05 12.08
N ARG A 122 -7.88 16.45 13.34
CA ARG A 122 -7.98 17.86 13.75
C ARG A 122 -6.61 18.58 13.77
N TYR A 123 -5.52 17.83 13.90
CA TYR A 123 -4.16 18.36 13.99
C TYR A 123 -3.43 18.34 12.65
N THR A 124 -3.69 17.33 11.83
CA THR A 124 -3.04 17.17 10.53
C THR A 124 -3.69 18.02 9.46
N GLU A 125 -2.90 18.35 8.44
CA GLU A 125 -3.36 19.03 7.24
C GLU A 125 -2.89 18.25 6.01
N ALA A 126 -3.65 18.33 4.91
CA ALA A 126 -3.37 17.59 3.69
C ALA A 126 -3.72 18.40 2.44
N LYS A 127 -3.05 18.06 1.34
CA LYS A 127 -3.38 18.43 -0.05
C LYS A 127 -2.93 17.31 -0.98
N MET A 128 -3.28 17.36 -2.26
CA MET A 128 -2.79 16.36 -3.22
C MET A 128 -1.28 16.45 -3.41
N ALA A 129 -0.62 15.32 -3.63
CA ALA A 129 0.75 15.30 -4.12
C ALA A 129 0.77 15.58 -5.63
N ARG A 130 1.94 15.93 -6.18
CA ARG A 130 2.07 16.27 -7.61
C ARG A 130 1.63 15.11 -8.53
N LEU A 131 1.89 13.86 -8.15
CA LEU A 131 1.47 12.67 -8.91
C LEU A 131 -0.06 12.54 -8.99
N ALA A 132 -0.77 12.92 -7.94
CA ALA A 132 -2.23 12.83 -7.91
C ALA A 132 -2.88 13.83 -8.88
N ASP A 133 -2.27 15.00 -9.11
CA ASP A 133 -2.75 15.94 -10.14
C ASP A 133 -2.75 15.28 -11.53
N GLU A 134 -1.72 14.49 -11.87
CA GLU A 134 -1.65 13.74 -13.15
C GLU A 134 -2.66 12.58 -13.22
N THR A 135 -3.03 12.02 -12.06
CA THR A 135 -4.03 10.95 -11.98
C THR A 135 -5.43 11.47 -12.32
N LEU A 136 -5.71 12.75 -12.02
CA LEU A 136 -6.99 13.43 -12.26
C LEU A 136 -6.96 14.34 -13.49
N ALA A 137 -5.84 14.40 -14.20
CA ALA A 137 -5.69 15.28 -15.35
C ALA A 137 -6.78 14.97 -16.40
N ASP A 138 -7.39 16.03 -16.92
CA ASP A 138 -8.44 15.97 -17.95
C ASP A 138 -9.80 15.37 -17.51
N ILE A 139 -10.02 15.12 -16.22
CA ILE A 139 -11.29 14.57 -15.70
C ILE A 139 -12.53 15.42 -16.06
N ASP A 140 -12.37 16.75 -16.18
CA ASP A 140 -13.44 17.70 -16.53
C ASP A 140 -13.78 17.72 -18.03
N LYS A 141 -13.12 16.88 -18.85
CA LYS A 141 -13.28 16.83 -20.32
C LYS A 141 -14.06 15.59 -20.78
N GLU A 142 -14.97 15.09 -19.95
CA GLU A 142 -15.80 13.92 -20.27
C GLU A 142 -14.97 12.67 -20.64
N THR A 143 -13.81 12.48 -20.02
CA THR A 143 -12.88 11.38 -20.34
C THR A 143 -13.22 10.06 -19.65
N VAL A 144 -14.10 10.08 -18.65
CA VAL A 144 -14.50 8.91 -17.85
C VAL A 144 -15.98 8.96 -17.53
N ASP A 145 -16.58 7.79 -17.31
CA ASP A 145 -17.97 7.69 -16.91
C ASP A 145 -18.16 8.10 -15.44
N PHE A 146 -19.22 8.86 -15.20
CA PHE A 146 -19.70 9.23 -13.87
C PHE A 146 -20.94 8.42 -13.52
N ARG A 147 -21.12 8.15 -12.23
CA ARG A 147 -22.34 7.55 -11.68
C ARG A 147 -22.93 8.43 -10.60
N GLU A 148 -24.20 8.25 -10.29
CA GLU A 148 -24.83 8.85 -9.11
C GLU A 148 -24.13 8.37 -7.83
N ASN A 149 -24.01 9.25 -6.85
CA ASN A 149 -23.50 8.90 -5.53
C ASN A 149 -24.55 8.09 -4.73
N TYR A 150 -24.26 7.77 -3.46
CA TYR A 150 -25.10 6.86 -2.67
C TYR A 150 -26.52 7.36 -2.36
N ASP A 151 -26.78 8.68 -2.46
CA ASP A 151 -28.09 9.30 -2.22
C ASP A 151 -28.64 10.05 -3.44
N ASN A 152 -28.02 9.87 -4.61
CA ASN A 152 -28.39 10.47 -5.90
C ASN A 152 -28.48 12.01 -5.89
N THR A 153 -27.69 12.68 -5.04
CA THR A 153 -27.64 14.16 -4.97
C THR A 153 -26.46 14.76 -5.72
N THR A 154 -25.41 13.96 -5.98
CA THR A 154 -24.24 14.36 -6.76
C THR A 154 -23.74 13.16 -7.60
N THR A 155 -22.68 13.38 -8.39
CA THR A 155 -22.05 12.33 -9.20
C THR A 155 -20.61 12.09 -8.77
N GLU A 156 -20.12 10.88 -8.99
CA GLU A 156 -18.73 10.50 -8.76
C GLU A 156 -18.16 9.71 -9.95
N PRO A 157 -16.84 9.84 -10.23
CA PRO A 157 -16.22 9.08 -11.30
C PRO A 157 -16.13 7.59 -10.94
N THR A 158 -16.42 6.73 -11.93
CA THR A 158 -16.27 5.27 -11.77
C THR A 158 -14.80 4.85 -11.74
N VAL A 159 -13.96 5.56 -12.49
CA VAL A 159 -12.50 5.40 -12.62
C VAL A 159 -11.87 6.78 -12.81
N LEU A 160 -10.60 6.98 -12.46
CA LEU A 160 -9.88 8.22 -12.78
C LEU A 160 -9.18 8.11 -14.15
N PRO A 161 -8.92 9.24 -14.85
CA PRO A 161 -8.19 9.22 -16.12
C PRO A 161 -6.82 8.54 -16.06
N ALA A 162 -6.12 8.62 -14.93
CA ALA A 162 -4.93 7.86 -14.59
C ALA A 162 -3.86 7.79 -15.70
N LYS A 163 -3.21 8.92 -16.00
CA LYS A 163 -2.11 9.00 -17.00
C LYS A 163 -0.89 8.13 -16.69
N LEU A 164 -0.81 7.58 -15.49
CA LEU A 164 0.30 6.75 -15.03
C LEU A 164 -0.24 5.40 -14.56
N PRO A 165 0.52 4.30 -14.73
CA PRO A 165 0.09 2.93 -14.38
C PRO A 165 0.09 2.71 -12.86
N ASN A 166 -0.78 3.41 -12.14
CA ASN A 166 -0.74 3.56 -10.68
C ASN A 166 -0.90 2.23 -9.92
N LEU A 167 -1.60 1.25 -10.50
CA LEU A 167 -1.74 -0.09 -9.91
C LEU A 167 -0.38 -0.73 -9.63
N LEU A 168 0.52 -0.74 -10.63
CA LEU A 168 1.86 -1.30 -10.51
C LEU A 168 2.82 -0.32 -9.84
N LEU A 169 2.65 0.97 -10.10
CA LEU A 169 3.51 2.03 -9.57
C LEU A 169 3.52 2.05 -8.04
N ASN A 170 2.32 2.02 -7.43
CA ASN A 170 2.16 2.09 -5.99
C ASN A 170 1.80 0.76 -5.33
N GLY A 171 1.39 -0.24 -6.11
CA GLY A 171 0.94 -1.51 -5.58
C GLY A 171 -0.38 -1.39 -4.81
N GLN A 172 -0.93 -2.53 -4.41
CA GLN A 172 -2.16 -2.61 -3.63
C GLN A 172 -2.15 -3.82 -2.70
N LEU A 173 -2.68 -3.61 -1.49
CA LEU A 173 -2.94 -4.67 -0.53
C LEU A 173 -4.43 -4.63 -0.20
N GLY A 174 -5.12 -5.77 -0.28
CA GLY A 174 -6.54 -5.86 0.03
C GLY A 174 -6.96 -7.27 0.42
N ILE A 175 -7.90 -7.34 1.36
CA ILE A 175 -8.49 -8.61 1.81
C ILE A 175 -10.00 -8.46 1.62
N ALA A 176 -10.58 -9.30 0.77
CA ALA A 176 -12.00 -9.35 0.48
C ALA A 176 -12.61 -10.64 1.06
N VAL A 177 -13.87 -10.92 0.74
CA VAL A 177 -14.49 -12.21 1.09
C VAL A 177 -14.01 -13.27 0.10
N GLY A 178 -13.28 -14.27 0.60
CA GLY A 178 -12.80 -15.42 -0.20
C GLY A 178 -11.61 -15.13 -1.13
N MET A 179 -11.12 -13.89 -1.18
CA MET A 179 -9.98 -13.49 -2.02
C MET A 179 -9.17 -12.36 -1.38
N ALA A 180 -7.95 -12.17 -1.87
CA ALA A 180 -7.06 -11.10 -1.43
C ALA A 180 -6.22 -10.62 -2.63
N THR A 181 -5.61 -9.46 -2.48
CA THR A 181 -4.63 -8.91 -3.42
C THR A 181 -3.41 -8.40 -2.66
N ASN A 182 -2.22 -8.64 -3.20
CA ASN A 182 -0.95 -8.12 -2.73
C ASN A 182 -0.03 -7.90 -3.93
N ILE A 183 -0.13 -6.70 -4.50
CA ILE A 183 0.63 -6.21 -5.65
C ILE A 183 1.73 -5.30 -5.11
N PRO A 184 3.01 -5.57 -5.36
CA PRO A 184 4.08 -4.71 -4.90
C PRO A 184 4.23 -3.46 -5.79
N PRO A 185 4.82 -2.37 -5.27
CA PRO A 185 5.16 -1.19 -6.06
C PRO A 185 6.33 -1.45 -7.01
N HIS A 186 6.44 -0.63 -8.06
CA HIS A 186 7.46 -0.71 -9.10
C HIS A 186 8.01 0.68 -9.44
N ASN A 187 9.14 0.69 -10.13
CA ASN A 187 9.80 1.91 -10.53
C ASN A 187 9.08 2.57 -11.72
N LEU A 188 8.83 3.88 -11.63
CA LEU A 188 8.14 4.64 -12.69
C LEU A 188 8.84 4.55 -14.04
N SER A 189 10.17 4.73 -14.08
CA SER A 189 10.92 4.73 -15.33
C SER A 189 10.86 3.35 -15.98
N GLU A 190 11.03 2.28 -15.21
CA GLU A 190 10.94 0.91 -15.74
C GLU A 190 9.55 0.58 -16.29
N LEU A 191 8.48 1.03 -15.61
CA LEU A 191 7.11 0.83 -16.09
C LEU A 191 6.84 1.60 -17.39
N VAL A 192 7.24 2.87 -17.46
CA VAL A 192 7.05 3.70 -18.65
C VAL A 192 7.84 3.16 -19.83
N ASP A 193 9.10 2.75 -19.62
CA ASP A 193 9.93 2.16 -20.68
C ASP A 193 9.29 0.86 -21.21
N ALA A 194 8.76 0.02 -20.33
CA ALA A 194 8.04 -1.20 -20.72
C ALA A 194 6.73 -0.92 -21.46
N GLU A 195 5.97 0.08 -21.03
CA GLU A 195 4.71 0.50 -21.65
C GLU A 195 4.95 1.06 -23.06
N VAL A 196 5.94 1.94 -23.22
CA VAL A 196 6.36 2.46 -24.54
C VAL A 196 6.79 1.31 -25.45
N HIS A 197 7.59 0.38 -24.94
CA HIS A 197 8.00 -0.80 -25.71
C HIS A 197 6.80 -1.64 -26.17
N LEU A 198 5.82 -1.86 -25.29
CA LEU A 198 4.62 -2.64 -25.59
C LEU A 198 3.69 -1.94 -26.60
N ILE A 199 3.62 -0.60 -26.58
CA ILE A 199 2.89 0.18 -27.59
C ILE A 199 3.49 -0.06 -28.99
N ASP A 200 4.82 -0.03 -29.08
CA ASP A 200 5.52 -0.24 -30.35
C ASP A 200 5.56 -1.73 -30.78
N HIS A 201 5.47 -2.65 -29.81
CA HIS A 201 5.55 -4.10 -30.01
C HIS A 201 4.40 -4.81 -29.27
N PRO A 202 3.16 -4.81 -29.81
CA PRO A 202 2.00 -5.38 -29.12
C PRO A 202 2.11 -6.88 -28.79
N ASP A 203 2.95 -7.62 -29.52
CA ASP A 203 3.22 -9.05 -29.33
C ASP A 203 4.40 -9.33 -28.38
N ALA A 204 4.95 -8.30 -27.72
CA ALA A 204 6.06 -8.45 -26.78
C ALA A 204 5.74 -9.50 -25.71
N THR A 205 6.70 -10.40 -25.49
CA THR A 205 6.56 -11.46 -24.49
C THR A 205 6.87 -10.93 -23.10
N LEU A 206 6.52 -11.71 -22.08
CA LEU A 206 6.94 -11.41 -20.71
C LEU A 206 8.46 -11.20 -20.62
N ASP A 207 9.26 -12.03 -21.30
CA ASP A 207 10.73 -11.94 -21.24
C ASP A 207 11.26 -10.65 -21.89
N ASP A 208 10.56 -10.11 -22.88
CA ASP A 208 10.88 -8.83 -23.48
C ASP A 208 10.60 -7.68 -22.51
N LEU A 209 9.45 -7.71 -21.82
CA LEU A 209 9.08 -6.70 -20.83
C LEU A 209 9.98 -6.73 -19.58
N LEU A 210 10.48 -7.90 -19.18
CA LEU A 210 11.39 -8.04 -18.04
C LEU A 210 12.82 -7.51 -18.30
N GLN A 211 13.14 -7.12 -19.53
CA GLN A 211 14.36 -6.35 -19.81
C GLN A 211 14.25 -4.93 -19.24
N TYR A 212 13.03 -4.40 -19.13
CA TYR A 212 12.72 -3.08 -18.61
C TYR A 212 12.31 -3.16 -17.13
N VAL A 213 11.30 -3.98 -16.81
CA VAL A 213 10.79 -4.15 -15.44
C VAL A 213 11.61 -5.21 -14.71
N LYS A 214 12.59 -4.75 -13.91
CA LYS A 214 13.57 -5.66 -13.28
C LYS A 214 13.00 -6.40 -12.06
N GLY A 215 11.93 -5.86 -11.48
CA GLY A 215 11.28 -6.38 -10.28
C GLY A 215 10.56 -5.26 -9.52
N PRO A 216 10.07 -5.56 -8.31
CA PRO A 216 9.50 -4.54 -7.43
C PRO A 216 10.52 -3.49 -7.00
N ASP A 217 10.04 -2.27 -6.77
CA ASP A 217 10.80 -1.14 -6.20
C ASP A 217 10.09 -0.66 -4.93
N PHE A 218 10.54 -1.17 -3.78
CA PHE A 218 9.92 -0.86 -2.50
C PHE A 218 10.34 0.51 -1.97
N PRO A 219 9.41 1.31 -1.41
CA PRO A 219 9.75 2.61 -0.81
C PRO A 219 10.73 2.52 0.37
N THR A 220 10.82 1.35 1.03
CA THR A 220 11.73 1.11 2.16
C THR A 220 13.11 0.64 1.72
N GLY A 221 13.36 0.51 0.41
CA GLY A 221 14.56 -0.07 -0.15
C GLY A 221 14.63 -1.59 0.05
N GLY A 222 15.83 -2.08 0.32
CA GLY A 222 16.15 -3.49 0.49
C GLY A 222 16.66 -4.15 -0.78
N VAL A 223 16.88 -5.45 -0.69
CA VAL A 223 17.34 -6.30 -1.79
C VAL A 223 16.34 -7.42 -2.01
N ILE A 224 15.94 -7.61 -3.26
CA ILE A 224 15.11 -8.73 -3.68
C ILE A 224 15.99 -9.78 -4.33
N TYR A 225 15.81 -11.06 -3.95
CA TYR A 225 16.54 -12.19 -4.51
C TYR A 225 15.63 -13.08 -5.36
N GLY A 226 16.24 -13.71 -6.38
CA GLY A 226 15.61 -14.74 -7.20
C GLY A 226 14.92 -14.16 -8.43
N LYS A 227 15.68 -13.94 -9.51
CA LYS A 227 15.13 -13.46 -10.80
C LYS A 227 14.10 -14.42 -11.36
N GLU A 228 14.33 -15.72 -11.22
CA GLU A 228 13.42 -16.78 -11.65
C GLU A 228 12.11 -16.75 -10.85
N SER A 229 12.19 -16.45 -9.55
CA SER A 229 10.99 -16.29 -8.70
C SER A 229 10.19 -15.05 -9.08
N ILE A 230 10.85 -13.93 -9.39
CA ILE A 230 10.21 -12.71 -9.90
C ILE A 230 9.51 -13.00 -11.23
N ARG A 231 10.21 -13.62 -12.19
CA ARG A 231 9.65 -14.01 -13.49
C ARG A 231 8.44 -14.93 -13.33
N ALA A 232 8.53 -15.96 -12.48
CA ALA A 232 7.42 -16.88 -12.24
C ALA A 232 6.21 -16.18 -11.59
N ALA A 233 6.46 -15.22 -10.69
CA ALA A 233 5.42 -14.41 -10.08
C ALA A 233 4.70 -13.54 -11.12
N TYR A 234 5.42 -12.89 -12.03
CA TYR A 234 4.80 -12.12 -13.12
C TYR A 234 4.07 -13.00 -14.15
N ALA A 235 4.61 -14.18 -14.47
CA ALA A 235 3.96 -15.10 -15.41
C ALA A 235 2.61 -15.63 -14.92
N SER A 236 2.44 -15.76 -13.60
CA SER A 236 1.26 -16.40 -12.99
C SER A 236 0.40 -15.46 -12.13
N GLY A 237 0.88 -14.24 -11.86
CA GLY A 237 0.29 -13.30 -10.90
C GLY A 237 0.49 -13.70 -9.42
N ARG A 238 1.16 -14.83 -9.14
CA ARG A 238 1.33 -15.36 -7.78
C ARG A 238 2.75 -15.90 -7.57
N GLY A 239 3.32 -15.68 -6.40
CA GLY A 239 4.64 -16.24 -6.09
C GLY A 239 5.33 -15.55 -4.93
N GLY A 240 6.31 -16.22 -4.34
CA GLY A 240 7.13 -15.66 -3.27
C GLY A 240 8.47 -15.17 -3.79
N VAL A 241 8.87 -13.96 -3.41
CA VAL A 241 10.23 -13.44 -3.61
C VAL A 241 10.85 -13.10 -2.27
N ILE A 242 12.15 -13.37 -2.12
CA ILE A 242 12.85 -13.06 -0.87
C ILE A 242 13.19 -11.57 -0.87
N ALA A 243 12.69 -10.84 0.11
CA ALA A 243 13.06 -9.46 0.41
C ALA A 243 13.96 -9.43 1.65
N ARG A 244 15.07 -8.70 1.56
CA ARG A 244 16.07 -8.58 2.63
C ARG A 244 16.41 -7.12 2.88
N GLY A 245 16.46 -6.71 4.15
CA GLY A 245 16.97 -5.41 4.55
C GLY A 245 18.47 -5.27 4.34
N ILE A 246 18.95 -4.05 4.13
CA ILE A 246 20.38 -3.76 3.99
C ILE A 246 21.00 -3.62 5.37
N ALA A 247 22.08 -4.36 5.58
CA ALA A 247 22.89 -4.26 6.78
C ALA A 247 24.37 -4.38 6.44
N GLU A 248 25.19 -3.59 7.13
CA GLU A 248 26.64 -3.56 6.97
C GLU A 248 27.34 -3.90 8.28
N ILE A 249 28.55 -4.46 8.18
CA ILE A 249 29.43 -4.69 9.32
C ILE A 249 30.47 -3.58 9.31
N VAL A 250 30.46 -2.74 10.35
CA VAL A 250 31.39 -1.61 10.48
C VAL A 250 32.26 -1.77 11.72
N GLU A 251 33.43 -1.17 11.71
CA GLU A 251 34.28 -1.08 12.91
C GLU A 251 33.77 0.05 13.80
N GLY A 252 33.30 -0.30 14.99
CA GLY A 252 32.79 0.64 15.98
C GLY A 252 33.87 1.16 16.92
N VAL A 253 33.44 1.92 17.94
CA VAL A 253 34.33 2.55 18.91
C VAL A 253 35.08 1.49 19.73
N LYS A 254 36.39 1.70 19.96
CA LYS A 254 37.29 0.77 20.68
C LYS A 254 37.56 -0.56 19.95
N GLY A 255 37.45 -0.60 18.62
CA GLY A 255 37.80 -1.76 17.79
C GLY A 255 36.81 -2.93 17.91
N ARG A 256 35.55 -2.64 18.27
CA ARG A 256 34.47 -3.64 18.32
C ARG A 256 33.63 -3.53 17.06
N ASN A 257 33.37 -4.65 16.40
CA ASN A 257 32.49 -4.67 15.23
C ASN A 257 31.05 -4.32 15.63
N GLN A 258 30.34 -3.65 14.73
CA GLN A 258 28.92 -3.36 14.82
C GLN A 258 28.22 -3.90 13.57
N ILE A 259 26.98 -4.33 13.71
CA ILE A 259 26.08 -4.54 12.57
C ILE A 259 25.14 -3.34 12.53
N VAL A 260 25.09 -2.64 11.41
CA VAL A 260 24.23 -1.47 11.20
C VAL A 260 23.22 -1.82 10.11
N ILE A 261 21.94 -1.81 10.46
CA ILE A 261 20.82 -1.99 9.51
C ILE A 261 20.38 -0.60 9.05
N THR A 262 20.42 -0.37 7.73
CA THR A 262 20.10 0.91 7.10
C THR A 262 18.78 0.89 6.33
N GLU A 263 18.29 -0.29 5.95
CA GLU A 263 17.04 -0.48 5.24
C GLU A 263 16.33 -1.75 5.73
N ILE A 264 15.01 -1.73 5.76
CA ILE A 264 14.19 -2.85 6.23
C ILE A 264 13.24 -3.33 5.12
N PRO A 265 12.82 -4.61 5.12
CA PRO A 265 11.83 -5.10 4.16
C PRO A 265 10.52 -4.31 4.19
N TYR A 266 9.86 -4.24 3.04
CA TYR A 266 8.59 -3.55 2.86
C TYR A 266 7.49 -4.11 3.77
N ALA A 267 6.63 -3.20 4.27
CA ALA A 267 5.55 -3.50 5.22
C ALA A 267 6.00 -4.11 6.57
N LEU A 268 7.29 -4.01 6.91
CA LEU A 268 7.80 -4.41 8.23
C LEU A 268 7.68 -3.25 9.23
N ASN A 269 7.10 -3.53 10.39
CA ASN A 269 7.16 -2.65 11.55
C ASN A 269 8.57 -2.69 12.17
N LYS A 270 9.23 -1.52 12.25
CA LYS A 270 10.63 -1.40 12.70
C LYS A 270 10.79 -1.76 14.18
N GLU A 271 9.94 -1.25 15.05
CA GLU A 271 9.97 -1.57 16.49
C GLU A 271 9.84 -3.08 16.74
N SER A 272 8.95 -3.76 16.03
CA SER A 272 8.75 -5.21 16.12
C SER A 272 10.00 -5.99 15.71
N LEU A 273 10.76 -5.51 14.72
CA LEU A 273 12.06 -6.10 14.36
C LEU A 273 13.07 -5.95 15.50
N VAL A 274 13.18 -4.75 16.09
CA VAL A 274 14.10 -4.47 17.20
C VAL A 274 13.74 -5.33 18.41
N LEU A 275 12.47 -5.40 18.80
CA LEU A 275 11.98 -6.26 19.88
C LEU A 275 12.28 -7.74 19.62
N LYS A 276 12.09 -8.20 18.37
CA LYS A 276 12.41 -9.59 18.00
C LYS A 276 13.89 -9.90 18.17
N ILE A 277 14.79 -8.99 17.79
CA ILE A 277 16.23 -9.15 17.98
C ILE A 277 16.55 -9.19 19.49
N ALA A 278 15.98 -8.27 20.28
CA ALA A 278 16.17 -8.22 21.72
C ALA A 278 15.73 -9.53 22.41
N ASP A 279 14.58 -10.07 22.03
CA ASP A 279 14.08 -11.35 22.52
C ASP A 279 15.03 -12.51 22.19
N LEU A 280 15.55 -12.56 20.96
CA LEU A 280 16.51 -13.59 20.56
C LEU A 280 17.85 -13.50 21.31
N VAL A 281 18.27 -12.29 21.70
CA VAL A 281 19.45 -12.08 22.55
C VAL A 281 19.17 -12.56 23.97
N ARG A 282 18.01 -12.18 24.54
CA ARG A 282 17.57 -12.60 25.89
C ARG A 282 17.45 -14.12 26.01
N ASP A 283 16.88 -14.77 24.99
CA ASP A 283 16.71 -16.22 24.91
C ASP A 283 18.02 -16.97 24.57
N LYS A 284 19.16 -16.27 24.47
CA LYS A 284 20.47 -16.82 24.10
C LYS A 284 20.48 -17.53 22.73
N LYS A 285 19.56 -17.20 21.83
CA LYS A 285 19.55 -17.66 20.44
C LYS A 285 20.54 -16.88 19.57
N LEU A 286 20.74 -15.59 19.90
CA LEU A 286 21.79 -14.74 19.34
C LEU A 286 22.83 -14.44 20.43
N VAL A 287 23.95 -15.16 20.41
CA VAL A 287 25.05 -15.00 21.37
C VAL A 287 26.17 -14.16 20.76
N GLY A 288 26.64 -13.15 21.48
CA GLY A 288 27.72 -12.27 21.02
C GLY A 288 27.27 -10.84 20.70
N ILE A 289 26.01 -10.50 20.96
CA ILE A 289 25.51 -9.12 20.96
C ILE A 289 25.72 -8.53 22.36
N SER A 290 26.24 -7.31 22.44
CA SER A 290 26.43 -6.57 23.69
C SER A 290 25.39 -5.48 23.91
N ASP A 291 24.92 -4.84 22.84
CA ASP A 291 23.91 -3.78 22.91
C ASP A 291 23.10 -3.70 21.60
N LEU A 292 21.89 -3.16 21.67
CA LEU A 292 20.98 -2.95 20.55
C LEU A 292 20.31 -1.58 20.70
N ARG A 293 20.48 -0.70 19.71
CA ARG A 293 19.93 0.65 19.72
C ARG A 293 19.27 0.97 18.39
N ASP A 294 18.18 1.73 18.46
CA ASP A 294 17.60 2.38 17.30
C ASP A 294 18.03 3.85 17.29
N GLU A 295 18.90 4.20 16.33
CA GLU A 295 19.43 5.54 16.10
C GLU A 295 18.73 6.21 14.90
N THR A 296 17.55 5.71 14.50
CA THR A 296 16.76 6.26 13.40
C THR A 296 16.41 7.71 13.69
N ALA A 297 16.70 8.59 12.73
CA ALA A 297 16.40 10.01 12.83
C ALA A 297 15.90 10.54 11.48
N ARG A 298 14.84 11.37 11.52
CA ARG A 298 14.26 12.04 10.34
C ARG A 298 13.97 11.08 9.17
N GLY A 299 13.42 9.90 9.49
CA GLY A 299 13.05 8.88 8.51
C GLY A 299 14.22 8.04 7.96
N LYS A 300 15.48 8.35 8.32
CA LYS A 300 16.63 7.53 7.93
C LYS A 300 16.83 6.41 8.93
N VAL A 301 16.50 5.18 8.52
CA VAL A 301 16.63 3.98 9.36
C VAL A 301 18.10 3.75 9.72
N ARG A 302 18.34 3.54 11.01
CA ARG A 302 19.66 3.18 11.53
C ARG A 302 19.52 2.37 12.81
N ILE A 303 19.49 1.05 12.69
CA ILE A 303 19.48 0.15 13.85
C ILE A 303 20.91 -0.36 14.06
N VAL A 304 21.48 -0.11 15.23
CA VAL A 304 22.87 -0.44 15.58
C VAL A 304 22.90 -1.59 16.56
N ILE A 305 23.66 -2.63 16.22
CA ILE A 305 23.85 -3.83 17.02
C ILE A 305 25.34 -3.92 17.37
N ASP A 306 25.68 -3.63 18.62
CA ASP A 306 27.06 -3.73 19.08
C ASP A 306 27.41 -5.18 19.39
N LEU A 307 28.58 -5.62 18.94
CA LEU A 307 29.05 -6.98 19.15
C LEU A 307 30.09 -7.07 20.27
N LYS A 308 30.14 -8.22 20.93
CA LYS A 308 31.22 -8.58 21.86
C LYS A 308 32.54 -8.75 21.10
N LYS A 309 33.67 -8.58 21.79
CA LYS A 309 35.02 -8.55 21.19
C LYS A 309 35.36 -9.83 20.41
N ASP A 310 34.84 -10.97 20.86
CA ASP A 310 35.06 -12.32 20.33
C ASP A 310 33.95 -12.79 19.36
N ALA A 311 32.96 -11.95 19.10
CA ALA A 311 31.82 -12.32 18.27
C ALA A 311 32.16 -12.33 16.77
N TYR A 312 31.73 -13.39 16.07
CA TYR A 312 31.91 -13.48 14.63
C TYR A 312 30.77 -12.77 13.88
N ALA A 313 31.00 -11.52 13.50
CA ALA A 313 29.99 -10.61 12.93
C ALA A 313 29.21 -11.20 11.74
N LYS A 314 29.90 -11.81 10.77
CA LYS A 314 29.25 -12.44 9.60
C LYS A 314 28.27 -13.55 9.98
N LYS A 315 28.62 -14.38 10.97
CA LYS A 315 27.74 -15.45 11.45
C LYS A 315 26.51 -14.88 12.17
N LEU A 316 26.69 -13.85 12.99
CA LEU A 316 25.57 -13.19 13.66
C LEU A 316 24.63 -12.51 12.67
N LEU A 317 25.15 -11.79 11.68
CA LEU A 317 24.33 -11.19 10.63
C LEU A 317 23.49 -12.23 9.88
N ASN A 318 24.10 -13.36 9.49
CA ASN A 318 23.37 -14.47 8.88
C ASN A 318 22.30 -15.07 9.79
N GLN A 319 22.56 -15.16 11.10
CA GLN A 319 21.55 -15.61 12.07
C GLN A 319 20.42 -14.59 12.20
N ILE A 320 20.71 -13.28 12.20
CA ILE A 320 19.68 -12.22 12.23
C ILE A 320 18.79 -12.33 10.99
N TYR A 321 19.36 -12.48 9.79
CA TYR A 321 18.55 -12.70 8.58
C TYR A 321 17.68 -13.97 8.67
N LYS A 322 18.20 -15.05 9.26
CA LYS A 322 17.46 -16.32 9.34
C LYS A 322 16.35 -16.31 10.40
N LEU A 323 16.55 -15.59 11.51
CA LEU A 323 15.70 -15.68 12.71
C LEU A 323 14.78 -14.48 12.91
N THR A 324 14.93 -13.44 12.11
CA THR A 324 14.16 -12.19 12.22
C THR A 324 13.54 -11.84 10.87
N PRO A 325 12.49 -10.99 10.85
CA PRO A 325 11.88 -10.54 9.61
C PRO A 325 12.75 -9.58 8.79
N LEU A 326 14.01 -9.32 9.19
CA LEU A 326 14.97 -8.57 8.38
C LEU A 326 15.22 -9.25 7.02
N GLN A 327 14.97 -10.55 6.92
CA GLN A 327 14.72 -11.22 5.66
C GLN A 327 13.39 -11.96 5.72
N SER A 328 12.53 -11.72 4.75
CA SER A 328 11.21 -12.32 4.66
C SER A 328 10.82 -12.59 3.21
N THR A 329 9.74 -13.33 3.00
CA THR A 329 9.20 -13.56 1.65
C THR A 329 8.04 -12.61 1.40
N PHE A 330 8.15 -11.76 0.38
CA PHE A 330 7.01 -11.02 -0.15
C PHE A 330 6.23 -11.92 -1.10
N HIS A 331 4.93 -12.09 -0.84
CA HIS A 331 4.07 -12.96 -1.64
C HIS A 331 3.20 -12.13 -2.57
N PHE A 332 3.50 -12.21 -3.87
CA PHE A 332 2.65 -11.68 -4.92
C PHE A 332 1.32 -12.42 -4.92
N ASN A 333 0.25 -11.64 -5.03
CA ASN A 333 -1.08 -12.13 -5.34
C ASN A 333 -1.80 -11.03 -6.11
N MET A 334 -1.60 -10.99 -7.42
CA MET A 334 -2.01 -9.87 -8.27
C MET A 334 -3.47 -10.03 -8.71
N MET A 335 -4.38 -9.66 -7.82
CA MET A 335 -5.82 -9.63 -8.11
C MET A 335 -6.31 -8.19 -8.26
N ALA A 336 -7.08 -7.89 -9.30
CA ALA A 336 -7.72 -6.60 -9.53
C ALA A 336 -9.11 -6.76 -10.15
N LEU A 337 -9.90 -5.69 -10.19
CA LEU A 337 -11.18 -5.66 -10.89
C LEU A 337 -10.96 -5.25 -12.35
N ILE A 338 -11.45 -6.08 -13.27
CA ILE A 338 -11.61 -5.74 -14.68
C ILE A 338 -12.99 -5.11 -14.85
N ASP A 339 -13.01 -3.96 -15.54
CA ASP A 339 -14.20 -3.12 -15.76
C ASP A 339 -14.98 -2.80 -14.48
N GLY A 340 -14.27 -2.75 -13.35
CA GLY A 340 -14.83 -2.46 -12.03
C GLY A 340 -15.73 -3.54 -11.42
N ILE A 341 -15.88 -4.71 -12.05
CA ILE A 341 -16.88 -5.72 -11.61
C ILE A 341 -16.26 -7.10 -11.43
N GLN A 342 -15.37 -7.53 -12.34
CA GLN A 342 -14.89 -8.91 -12.37
C GLN A 342 -13.51 -9.02 -11.68
N PRO A 343 -13.39 -9.73 -10.55
CA PRO A 343 -12.09 -10.02 -9.96
C PRO A 343 -11.29 -10.97 -10.87
N ARG A 344 -10.06 -10.59 -11.21
CA ARG A 344 -9.15 -11.43 -11.97
C ARG A 344 -7.72 -11.35 -11.44
#